data_AF-A0AB33Z038-F1
#
_entry.id   AF-A0AB33Z038-F1
#
_cell.length_a   1.000
_cell.length_b   1.000
_cell.length_c   1.000
_cell.angle_alpha   90.00
_cell.angle_beta   90.00
_cell.angle_gamma   90.00
#
_symmetry.space_group_name_H-M   'P 1'
#
loop_
_entity.id
_entity.type
_entity.pdbx_description
1 polymer ?
#
loop_
_entity_poly.entity_id
_entity_poly.type
_entity_poly.pdbx_seq_one_letter_code
_entity_poly.pdbx_strand_id
1 'polypeptide(L)'
;MGFFEELRQQRWDDHRYYHHNRVNQALHLFSAMSFLLSYYYLFKDPVVAVMVGWLIAMVLRQIGHFFFEPKTYDDVNNASHEYKEKVKVGYNLHRKIILLSVWLLSPLFLLISPSFFGLFEHASSSYDYLYNTSILWLIVGIGAILFRTIHLFFIMGVQSGLVWCSKIMTDPLHDIYIYYKSPYLLLKGDMYDEMSDWYDEDLQGSLKKNGRVG
;
A
#
# COMPACT_ATOMS: atom_id res chain seq x y z
N MET A 1 -10.11 10.39 19.70
CA MET A 1 -9.09 9.40 19.30
C MET A 1 -7.77 10.13 19.09
N GLY A 2 -6.72 9.73 19.79
CA GLY A 2 -5.38 10.32 19.63
C GLY A 2 -4.67 9.80 18.36
N PHE A 3 -3.53 10.41 17.98
CA PHE A 3 -2.78 10.04 16.77
C PHE A 3 -2.43 8.54 16.70
N PHE A 4 -1.85 7.99 17.76
CA PHE A 4 -1.43 6.58 17.79
C PHE A 4 -2.61 5.61 17.86
N GLU A 5 -3.72 6.02 18.47
CA GLU A 5 -4.96 5.26 18.51
C GLU A 5 -5.59 5.21 17.11
N GLU A 6 -5.60 6.33 16.38
CA GLU A 6 -6.04 6.39 14.99
C GLU A 6 -5.12 5.60 14.06
N LEU A 7 -3.80 5.67 14.23
CA LEU A 7 -2.86 4.86 13.45
C LEU A 7 -3.12 3.37 13.63
N ARG A 8 -3.40 2.96 14.87
CA ARG A 8 -3.75 1.57 15.19
C ARG A 8 -5.06 1.18 14.55
N GLN A 9 -6.09 2.02 14.65
CA GLN A 9 -7.38 1.80 14.00
C GLN A 9 -7.24 1.69 12.48
N GLN A 10 -6.51 2.59 11.82
CA GLN A 10 -6.33 2.53 10.37
C GLN A 10 -5.58 1.29 9.90
N ARG A 11 -4.59 0.80 10.66
CA ARG A 11 -3.89 -0.47 10.36
C ARG A 11 -4.79 -1.67 10.58
N TRP A 12 -5.55 -1.64 11.66
CA TRP A 12 -6.53 -2.66 11.98
C TRP A 12 -7.61 -2.76 10.90
N ASP A 13 -8.18 -1.63 10.49
CA ASP A 13 -9.14 -1.56 9.38
C ASP A 13 -8.50 -2.09 8.08
N ASP A 14 -7.23 -1.76 7.82
CA ASP A 14 -6.57 -2.19 6.59
C ASP A 14 -6.41 -3.73 6.51
N HIS A 15 -5.91 -4.33 7.60
CA HIS A 15 -5.79 -5.79 7.72
C HIS A 15 -7.16 -6.46 7.65
N ARG A 16 -8.09 -6.03 8.51
CA ARG A 16 -9.38 -6.68 8.69
C ARG A 16 -10.27 -6.59 7.47
N TYR A 17 -10.26 -5.50 6.71
CA TYR A 17 -11.14 -5.34 5.56
C TYR A 17 -10.52 -5.83 4.24
N TYR A 18 -9.19 -5.89 4.12
CA TYR A 18 -8.52 -6.06 2.83
C TYR A 18 -7.41 -7.12 2.77
N HIS A 19 -7.22 -7.92 3.83
CA HIS A 19 -6.17 -8.95 3.89
C HIS A 19 -6.67 -10.29 4.47
N HIS A 20 -7.80 -10.80 3.98
CA HIS A 20 -8.35 -12.10 4.44
C HIS A 20 -7.60 -13.30 3.87
N ASN A 21 -7.14 -13.19 2.63
CA ASN A 21 -6.50 -14.33 1.97
C ASN A 21 -5.03 -14.42 2.40
N ARG A 22 -4.59 -15.57 2.93
CA ARG A 22 -3.21 -15.73 3.40
C ARG A 22 -2.16 -15.73 2.29
N VAL A 23 -2.54 -16.00 1.03
CA VAL A 23 -1.65 -15.77 -0.13
C VAL A 23 -1.41 -14.28 -0.31
N ASN A 24 -2.46 -13.46 -0.20
CA ASN A 24 -2.34 -12.00 -0.20
C ASN A 24 -1.44 -11.52 0.98
N GLN A 25 -1.63 -12.06 2.19
CA GLN A 25 -0.78 -11.78 3.34
C GLN A 25 0.70 -12.15 3.10
N ALA A 26 0.98 -13.32 2.54
CA ALA A 26 2.34 -13.76 2.22
C ALA A 26 3.00 -12.88 1.15
N LEU A 27 2.24 -12.48 0.12
CA LEU A 27 2.72 -11.53 -0.89
C LEU A 27 3.01 -10.16 -0.28
N HIS A 28 2.19 -9.72 0.68
CA HIS A 28 2.46 -8.52 1.48
C HIS A 28 3.74 -8.64 2.31
N LEU A 29 4.01 -9.80 2.93
CA LEU A 29 5.25 -10.05 3.66
C LEU A 29 6.49 -9.87 2.75
N PHE A 30 6.52 -10.53 1.59
CA PHE A 30 7.66 -10.42 0.66
C PHE A 30 7.76 -9.01 0.04
N SER A 31 6.63 -8.37 -0.23
CA SER A 31 6.56 -6.97 -0.65
C SER A 31 7.18 -6.05 0.41
N ALA A 32 6.83 -6.23 1.67
CA ALA A 32 7.31 -5.43 2.78
C ALA A 32 8.83 -5.55 2.98
N MET A 33 9.38 -6.77 2.92
CA MET A 33 10.83 -6.98 2.92
C MET A 33 11.52 -6.25 1.76
N SER A 34 10.91 -6.28 0.57
CA SER A 34 11.41 -5.57 -0.61
C SER A 34 11.35 -4.06 -0.45
N PHE A 35 10.30 -3.51 0.18
CA PHE A 35 10.23 -2.08 0.51
C PHE A 35 11.32 -1.65 1.48
N LEU A 36 11.64 -2.45 2.51
CA LEU A 36 12.73 -2.13 3.43
C LEU A 36 14.09 -2.13 2.71
N LEU A 37 14.30 -3.07 1.78
CA LEU A 37 15.48 -3.06 0.93
C LEU A 37 15.54 -1.81 0.04
N SER A 38 14.40 -1.41 -0.54
CA SER A 38 14.26 -0.17 -1.30
C SER A 38 14.61 1.05 -0.45
N TYR A 39 14.14 1.13 0.81
CA TYR A 39 14.44 2.23 1.74
C TYR A 39 15.94 2.36 2.01
N TYR A 40 16.64 1.23 2.18
CA TYR A 40 18.08 1.24 2.34
C TYR A 40 18.79 1.76 1.07
N TYR A 41 18.35 1.32 -0.11
CA TYR A 41 18.96 1.76 -1.37
C TYR A 41 18.65 3.20 -1.75
N LEU A 42 17.59 3.84 -1.23
CA LEU A 42 17.33 5.26 -1.48
C LEU A 42 18.54 6.16 -1.14
N PHE A 43 19.39 5.73 -0.20
CA PHE A 43 20.60 6.45 0.21
C PHE A 43 21.87 6.01 -0.53
N LYS A 44 21.80 5.00 -1.40
CA LYS A 44 22.97 4.40 -2.07
C LYS A 44 22.87 4.42 -3.59
N ASP A 45 21.74 3.97 -4.11
CA ASP A 45 21.48 3.86 -5.53
C ASP A 45 19.97 4.04 -5.79
N PRO A 46 19.55 5.21 -6.29
CA PRO A 46 18.15 5.48 -6.54
C PRO A 46 17.56 4.57 -7.63
N VAL A 47 18.37 4.06 -8.57
CA VAL A 47 17.89 3.13 -9.59
C VAL A 47 17.51 1.81 -8.93
N VAL A 48 18.41 1.22 -8.15
CA VAL A 48 18.11 -0.03 -7.43
C VAL A 48 16.94 0.16 -6.48
N ALA A 49 16.91 1.26 -5.73
CA ALA A 49 15.83 1.57 -4.79
C ALA A 49 14.46 1.56 -5.49
N VAL A 50 14.34 2.29 -6.58
CA VAL A 50 13.08 2.47 -7.30
C VAL A 50 12.67 1.20 -8.04
N MET A 51 13.63 0.46 -8.63
CA MET A 51 13.34 -0.80 -9.31
C MET A 51 12.84 -1.86 -8.32
N VAL A 52 13.49 -2.01 -7.17
CA VAL A 52 13.01 -2.92 -6.11
C VAL A 52 11.64 -2.48 -5.59
N GLY A 53 11.45 -1.18 -5.36
CA GLY A 53 10.18 -0.65 -4.84
C GLY A 53 9.01 -0.84 -5.80
N TRP A 54 9.17 -0.50 -7.08
CA TRP A 54 8.08 -0.56 -8.04
C TRP A 54 7.90 -1.93 -8.70
N LEU A 55 8.99 -2.58 -9.14
CA LEU A 55 8.89 -3.82 -9.92
C LEU A 55 8.77 -5.07 -9.07
N ILE A 56 9.27 -5.04 -7.83
CA ILE A 56 9.17 -6.19 -6.92
C ILE A 56 8.11 -5.90 -5.86
N ALA A 57 8.34 -4.89 -5.02
CA ALA A 57 7.49 -4.67 -3.85
C ALA A 57 6.05 -4.32 -4.25
N MET A 58 5.85 -3.33 -5.12
CA MET A 58 4.50 -2.94 -5.57
C MET A 58 3.81 -4.03 -6.38
N VAL A 59 4.51 -4.73 -7.28
CA VAL A 59 3.92 -5.82 -8.06
C VAL A 59 3.40 -6.93 -7.16
N LEU A 60 4.20 -7.41 -6.20
CA LEU A 60 3.76 -8.44 -5.24
C LEU A 60 2.52 -8.00 -4.46
N ARG A 61 2.53 -6.76 -3.95
CA ARG A 61 1.40 -6.16 -3.22
C ARG A 61 0.13 -6.06 -4.07
N GLN A 62 0.27 -5.66 -5.34
CA GLN A 62 -0.88 -5.58 -6.24
C GLN A 62 -1.38 -6.98 -6.62
N ILE A 63 -0.50 -7.96 -6.84
CA ILE A 63 -0.92 -9.32 -7.15
C ILE A 63 -1.83 -9.86 -6.03
N GLY A 64 -1.42 -9.66 -4.77
CA GLY A 64 -2.23 -10.03 -3.60
C GLY A 64 -3.61 -9.38 -3.61
N HIS A 65 -3.67 -8.05 -3.73
CA HIS A 65 -4.94 -7.32 -3.71
C HIS A 65 -5.86 -7.56 -4.91
N PHE A 66 -5.31 -7.77 -6.12
CA PHE A 66 -6.11 -7.83 -7.34
C PHE A 66 -6.62 -9.24 -7.64
N PHE A 67 -5.81 -10.27 -7.36
CA PHE A 67 -6.10 -11.65 -7.75
C PHE A 67 -6.50 -12.56 -6.59
N PHE A 68 -5.97 -12.34 -5.39
CA PHE A 68 -6.17 -13.25 -4.26
C PHE A 68 -7.17 -12.72 -3.22
N GLU A 69 -7.25 -11.41 -3.04
CA GLU A 69 -8.20 -10.84 -2.09
C GLU A 69 -9.64 -10.94 -2.63
N PRO A 70 -10.59 -11.54 -1.86
CA PRO A 70 -11.97 -11.71 -2.30
C PRO A 70 -12.68 -10.37 -2.47
N LYS A 71 -13.45 -10.25 -3.56
CA LYS A 71 -14.31 -9.10 -3.87
C LYS A 71 -15.79 -9.41 -3.65
N THR A 72 -16.08 -10.55 -3.03
CA THR A 72 -17.42 -10.99 -2.64
C THR A 72 -17.85 -10.28 -1.35
N TYR A 73 -19.06 -10.62 -0.88
CA TYR A 73 -19.49 -10.22 0.45
C TYR A 73 -18.50 -10.76 1.50
N ASP A 74 -18.26 -9.93 2.52
CA ASP A 74 -17.34 -10.19 3.61
C ASP A 74 -18.14 -10.56 4.85
N ASP A 75 -18.27 -11.85 5.12
CA ASP A 75 -19.05 -12.39 6.23
C ASP A 75 -18.44 -12.05 7.60
N VAL A 76 -17.10 -11.93 7.67
CA VAL A 76 -16.38 -11.58 8.91
C VAL A 76 -16.70 -10.16 9.37
N ASN A 77 -16.94 -9.28 8.40
CA ASN A 77 -17.21 -7.86 8.65
C ASN A 77 -18.66 -7.44 8.38
N ASN A 78 -19.51 -8.35 7.92
CA ASN A 78 -20.85 -8.06 7.41
C ASN A 78 -20.86 -6.86 6.45
N ALA A 79 -19.94 -6.88 5.49
CA ALA A 79 -19.69 -5.73 4.61
C ALA A 79 -19.68 -6.13 3.13
N SER A 80 -20.38 -5.33 2.30
CA SER A 80 -20.24 -5.46 0.84
C SER A 80 -18.89 -4.90 0.38
N HIS A 81 -18.38 -5.44 -0.73
CA HIS A 81 -17.15 -4.93 -1.34
C HIS A 81 -17.24 -3.44 -1.70
N GLU A 82 -18.40 -3.00 -2.20
CA GLU A 82 -18.66 -1.59 -2.52
C GLU A 82 -18.55 -0.69 -1.27
N TYR A 83 -19.10 -1.13 -0.14
CA TYR A 83 -18.96 -0.40 1.12
C TYR A 83 -17.50 -0.29 1.54
N LYS A 84 -16.74 -1.40 1.53
CA LYS A 84 -15.31 -1.42 1.86
C LYS A 84 -14.54 -0.42 0.99
N GLU A 85 -14.78 -0.42 -0.31
CA GLU A 85 -14.13 0.49 -1.26
C GLU A 85 -14.50 1.97 -1.04
N LYS A 86 -15.71 2.25 -0.56
CA LYS A 86 -16.19 3.61 -0.22
C LYS A 86 -15.52 4.16 1.04
N VAL A 87 -15.39 3.35 2.09
CA VAL A 87 -14.83 3.79 3.38
C VAL A 87 -13.31 3.75 3.44
N LYS A 88 -12.65 3.21 2.41
CA LYS A 88 -11.19 3.09 2.35
C LYS A 88 -10.49 4.45 2.38
N VAL A 89 -9.80 4.70 3.50
CA VAL A 89 -8.97 5.90 3.74
C VAL A 89 -7.82 5.99 2.74
N GLY A 90 -7.21 4.85 2.40
CA GLY A 90 -6.14 4.81 1.41
C GLY A 90 -6.61 4.88 -0.04
N TYR A 91 -5.86 4.22 -0.90
CA TYR A 91 -6.22 4.05 -2.30
C TYR A 91 -7.23 2.90 -2.41
N ASN A 92 -8.44 3.25 -2.84
CA ASN A 92 -9.40 2.28 -3.35
C ASN A 92 -8.96 1.77 -4.72
N LEU A 93 -9.59 0.72 -5.22
CA LEU A 93 -9.22 0.03 -6.45
C LEU A 93 -9.12 0.99 -7.64
N HIS A 94 -10.08 1.90 -7.79
CA HIS A 94 -10.06 2.91 -8.84
C HIS A 94 -8.84 3.84 -8.74
N ARG A 95 -8.57 4.40 -7.55
CA ARG A 95 -7.39 5.24 -7.33
C ARG A 95 -6.08 4.46 -7.54
N LYS A 96 -6.03 3.17 -7.17
CA LYS A 96 -4.88 2.30 -7.43
C LYS A 96 -4.64 2.13 -8.92
N ILE A 97 -5.69 1.86 -9.69
CA ILE A 97 -5.58 1.72 -11.15
C ILE A 97 -5.01 2.99 -11.76
N ILE A 98 -5.53 4.17 -11.39
CA ILE A 98 -4.99 5.46 -11.87
C ILE A 98 -3.51 5.59 -11.56
N LEU A 99 -3.09 5.34 -10.31
CA LEU A 99 -1.68 5.42 -9.91
C LEU A 99 -0.80 4.47 -10.73
N LEU A 100 -1.24 3.22 -10.91
CA LEU A 100 -0.49 2.22 -11.67
C LEU A 100 -0.42 2.57 -13.15
N SER A 101 -1.48 3.15 -13.72
CA SER A 101 -1.46 3.67 -15.09
C SER A 101 -0.49 4.84 -15.25
N VAL A 102 -0.47 5.80 -14.32
CA VAL A 102 0.49 6.90 -14.33
C VAL A 102 1.92 6.37 -14.21
N TRP A 103 2.16 5.46 -13.27
CA TRP A 103 3.44 4.79 -13.12
C TRP A 103 3.88 4.10 -14.42
N LEU A 104 3.03 3.26 -15.02
CA LEU A 104 3.35 2.51 -16.23
C LEU A 104 3.61 3.41 -17.45
N LEU A 105 2.83 4.47 -17.62
CA LEU A 105 2.88 5.34 -18.81
C LEU A 105 3.93 6.46 -18.69
N SER A 106 4.28 6.88 -17.47
CA SER A 106 5.22 8.00 -17.25
C SER A 106 6.58 7.86 -17.97
N PRO A 107 7.22 6.67 -18.07
CA PRO A 107 8.48 6.54 -18.80
C PRO A 107 8.30 6.77 -20.30
N LEU A 108 7.15 6.42 -20.88
CA LEU A 108 6.87 6.64 -22.31
C LEU A 108 6.89 8.13 -22.66
N PHE A 109 6.57 9.00 -21.69
CA PHE A 109 6.67 10.44 -21.89
C PHE A 109 8.13 10.89 -22.07
N LEU A 110 9.11 10.21 -21.49
CA LEU A 110 10.54 10.48 -21.71
C LEU A 110 10.98 10.15 -23.16
N LEU A 111 10.20 9.36 -23.91
CA LEU A 111 10.46 9.15 -25.34
C LEU A 111 10.00 10.36 -26.19
N ILE A 112 9.05 11.14 -25.68
CA ILE A 112 8.48 12.31 -26.38
C ILE A 112 9.20 13.59 -25.95
N SER A 113 9.43 13.76 -24.65
CA SER A 113 10.16 14.87 -24.05
C SER A 113 11.26 14.33 -23.15
N PRO A 114 12.44 14.02 -23.72
CA PRO A 114 13.50 13.36 -22.97
C PRO A 114 14.08 14.19 -21.82
N SER A 115 13.99 15.52 -21.93
CA SER A 115 14.43 16.42 -20.87
C SER A 115 13.38 16.66 -19.79
N PHE A 116 12.13 16.19 -19.95
CA PHE A 116 11.02 16.39 -19.02
C PHE A 116 10.96 17.82 -18.45
N PHE A 117 10.63 18.80 -19.29
CA PHE A 117 10.64 20.22 -18.90
C PHE A 117 11.99 20.75 -18.37
N GLY A 118 13.10 20.13 -18.76
CA GLY A 118 14.46 20.49 -18.32
C GLY A 118 14.88 19.84 -17.00
N LEU A 119 14.09 18.90 -16.47
CA LEU A 119 14.44 18.13 -15.27
C LEU A 119 15.58 17.13 -15.51
N PHE A 120 15.71 16.61 -16.73
CA PHE A 120 16.68 15.58 -17.09
C PHE A 120 17.59 16.01 -18.24
N GLU A 121 18.82 15.48 -18.21
CA GLU A 121 19.66 15.43 -19.39
C GLU A 121 19.13 14.37 -20.37
N HIS A 122 19.39 14.59 -21.66
CA HIS A 122 18.97 13.65 -22.69
C HIS A 122 19.70 12.33 -22.52
N ALA A 123 18.95 11.23 -22.38
CA ALA A 123 19.52 9.91 -22.25
C ALA A 123 20.34 9.53 -23.49
N SER A 124 21.64 9.29 -23.29
CA SER A 124 22.56 8.85 -24.35
C SER A 124 22.74 7.33 -24.39
N SER A 125 22.36 6.66 -23.30
CA SER A 125 22.41 5.21 -23.14
C SER A 125 21.13 4.64 -22.53
N SER A 126 20.95 3.32 -22.61
CA SER A 126 19.86 2.62 -21.92
C SER A 126 19.91 2.80 -20.41
N TYR A 127 21.11 2.96 -19.83
CA TYR A 127 21.27 3.22 -18.41
C TYR A 127 20.79 4.62 -18.04
N ASP A 128 21.10 5.63 -18.86
CA ASP A 128 20.64 7.01 -18.63
C ASP A 128 19.11 7.09 -18.69
N TYR A 129 18.50 6.37 -19.63
CA TYR A 129 17.04 6.26 -19.71
C TYR A 129 16.45 5.57 -18.48
N LEU A 130 17.09 4.50 -18.01
CA LEU A 130 16.69 3.80 -16.79
C LEU A 130 16.82 4.71 -15.56
N TYR A 131 17.89 5.50 -15.48
CA TYR A 131 18.11 6.47 -14.41
C TYR A 131 17.02 7.54 -14.40
N ASN A 132 16.78 8.21 -15.54
CA ASN A 132 15.72 9.22 -15.67
C ASN A 132 14.35 8.64 -15.34
N THR A 133 14.07 7.42 -15.80
CA THR A 133 12.85 6.67 -15.46
C THR A 133 12.75 6.45 -13.95
N SER A 134 13.82 6.05 -13.29
CA SER A 134 13.84 5.83 -11.85
C SER A 134 13.55 7.12 -11.07
N ILE A 135 14.17 8.24 -11.45
CA ILE A 135 13.90 9.53 -10.80
C ILE A 135 12.44 9.96 -11.04
N LEU A 136 11.92 9.80 -12.26
CA LEU A 136 10.52 10.10 -12.56
C LEU A 136 9.56 9.26 -11.73
N TRP A 137 9.80 7.95 -11.62
CA TRP A 137 9.01 7.04 -10.78
C TRP A 137 9.13 7.34 -9.28
N LEU A 138 10.28 7.82 -8.82
CA LEU A 138 10.44 8.31 -7.46
C LEU A 138 9.55 9.53 -7.21
N ILE A 139 9.56 10.50 -8.14
CA ILE A 139 8.70 11.70 -8.09
C ILE A 139 7.22 11.29 -8.10
N VAL A 140 6.82 10.34 -8.94
CA VAL A 140 5.44 9.80 -8.97
C VAL A 140 5.07 9.20 -7.62
N GLY A 141 5.95 8.38 -7.02
CA GLY A 141 5.71 7.76 -5.72
C GLY A 141 5.55 8.78 -4.59
N ILE A 142 6.48 9.73 -4.47
CA ILE A 142 6.42 10.80 -3.47
C ILE A 142 5.19 11.67 -3.70
N GLY A 143 4.94 12.08 -4.94
CA GLY A 143 3.79 12.89 -5.34
C GLY A 143 2.46 12.23 -5.00
N ALA A 144 2.33 10.91 -5.22
CA ALA A 144 1.13 10.17 -4.86
C ALA A 144 0.86 10.22 -3.34
N ILE A 145 1.88 9.97 -2.51
CA ILE A 145 1.75 10.02 -1.05
C ILE A 145 1.39 11.43 -0.59
N LEU A 146 2.10 12.46 -1.06
CA LEU A 146 1.83 13.86 -0.69
C LEU A 146 0.43 14.31 -1.12
N PHE A 147 0.06 14.03 -2.38
CA PHE A 147 -1.27 14.35 -2.89
C PHE A 147 -2.36 13.71 -2.05
N ARG A 148 -2.25 12.41 -1.74
CA ARG A 148 -3.27 11.73 -0.93
C ARG A 148 -3.30 12.27 0.50
N THR A 149 -2.15 12.57 1.09
CA THR A 149 -2.05 13.17 2.43
C THR A 149 -2.78 14.51 2.50
N ILE A 150 -2.48 15.41 1.56
CA ILE A 150 -3.12 16.74 1.48
C ILE A 150 -4.62 16.59 1.21
N HIS A 151 -5.01 15.70 0.29
CA HIS A 151 -6.41 15.41 0.04
C HIS A 151 -7.14 14.96 1.32
N LEU A 152 -6.51 14.07 2.12
CA LEU A 152 -7.07 13.63 3.40
C LEU A 152 -7.23 14.77 4.42
N PHE A 153 -6.39 15.80 4.37
CA PHE A 153 -6.57 16.98 5.23
C PHE A 153 -7.93 17.64 5.02
N PHE A 154 -8.42 17.68 3.78
CA PHE A 154 -9.70 18.29 3.45
C PHE A 154 -10.91 17.40 3.72
N ILE A 155 -10.78 16.08 3.57
CA ILE A 155 -11.92 15.16 3.70
C ILE A 155 -12.06 14.49 5.07
N MET A 156 -10.97 14.40 5.84
CA MET A 156 -10.93 13.73 7.14
C MET A 156 -10.21 14.54 8.23
N GLY A 157 -9.53 15.64 7.86
CA GLY A 157 -8.78 16.49 8.79
C GLY A 157 -7.28 16.22 8.77
N VAL A 158 -6.51 17.19 9.28
CA VAL A 158 -5.05 17.18 9.20
C VAL A 158 -4.45 15.96 9.91
N GLN A 159 -4.96 15.62 11.10
CA GLN A 159 -4.49 14.47 11.86
C GLN A 159 -4.61 13.18 11.04
N SER A 160 -5.79 12.90 10.46
CA SER A 160 -6.02 11.68 9.69
C SER A 160 -5.12 11.55 8.48
N GLY A 161 -4.83 12.65 7.78
CA GLY A 161 -3.87 12.65 6.68
C GLY A 161 -2.45 12.33 7.15
N LEU A 162 -2.00 12.91 8.27
CA LEU A 162 -0.67 12.64 8.82
C LEU A 162 -0.55 11.21 9.37
N VAL A 163 -1.61 10.70 9.99
CA VAL A 163 -1.70 9.31 10.42
C VAL A 163 -1.58 8.37 9.22
N TRP A 164 -2.31 8.65 8.14
CA TRP A 164 -2.25 7.84 6.93
C TRP A 164 -0.86 7.87 6.29
N CYS A 165 -0.21 9.04 6.20
CA CYS A 165 1.16 9.14 5.69
C CYS A 165 2.14 8.32 6.54
N SER A 166 2.05 8.45 7.87
CA SER A 166 2.89 7.71 8.81
C SER A 166 2.64 6.21 8.71
N LYS A 167 1.38 5.79 8.55
CA LYS A 167 1.00 4.40 8.24
C LYS A 167 1.77 3.91 7.02
N ILE A 168 1.62 4.56 5.86
CA ILE A 168 2.27 4.12 4.62
C ILE A 168 3.78 3.99 4.75
N MET A 169 4.45 4.93 5.41
CA MET A 169 5.92 4.90 5.61
C MET A 169 6.39 3.76 6.52
N THR A 170 5.52 3.29 7.42
CA THR A 170 5.88 2.29 8.44
C THR A 170 5.17 0.95 8.23
N ASP A 171 4.27 0.87 7.23
CA ASP A 171 3.56 -0.35 6.84
C ASP A 171 4.51 -1.50 6.51
N PRO A 172 5.67 -1.32 5.86
CA PRO A 172 6.58 -2.46 5.64
C PRO A 172 7.03 -3.16 6.93
N LEU A 173 7.31 -2.40 8.00
CA LEU A 173 7.65 -2.99 9.30
C LEU A 173 6.44 -3.70 9.92
N HIS A 174 5.27 -3.09 9.78
CA HIS A 174 4.02 -3.62 10.31
C HIS A 174 3.57 -4.90 9.60
N ASP A 175 3.59 -4.91 8.27
CA ASP A 175 3.25 -6.05 7.41
C ASP A 175 4.14 -7.25 7.75
N ILE A 176 5.44 -7.06 7.98
CA ILE A 176 6.32 -8.15 8.44
C ILE A 176 5.86 -8.68 9.80
N TYR A 177 5.59 -7.79 10.74
CA TYR A 177 5.16 -8.17 12.09
C TYR A 177 3.85 -8.99 12.09
N ILE A 178 2.88 -8.64 11.25
CA ILE A 178 1.57 -9.32 11.23
C ILE A 178 1.53 -10.53 10.28
N TYR A 179 2.34 -10.54 9.22
CA TYR A 179 2.27 -11.57 8.18
C TYR A 179 3.41 -12.60 8.18
N TYR A 180 4.38 -12.54 9.10
CA TYR A 180 5.51 -13.49 9.10
C TYR A 180 5.09 -14.97 9.19
N LYS A 181 3.92 -15.27 9.76
CA LYS A 181 3.37 -16.63 9.84
C LYS A 181 2.60 -17.07 8.59
N SER A 182 2.22 -16.15 7.72
CA SER A 182 1.33 -16.45 6.58
C SER A 182 1.88 -17.54 5.65
N PRO A 183 3.19 -17.63 5.31
CA PRO A 183 3.69 -18.75 4.50
C PRO A 183 3.54 -20.10 5.21
N TYR A 184 3.77 -20.14 6.53
CA TYR A 184 3.63 -21.35 7.33
C TYR A 184 2.17 -21.81 7.42
N LEU A 185 1.23 -20.87 7.61
CA LEU A 185 -0.21 -21.18 7.67
C LEU A 185 -0.72 -21.68 6.30
N LEU A 186 -0.24 -21.10 5.20
CA LEU A 186 -0.53 -21.61 3.85
C LEU A 186 -0.06 -23.06 3.65
N LEU A 187 1.14 -23.41 4.14
CA LEU A 187 1.65 -24.77 4.06
C LEU A 187 0.80 -25.78 4.87
N LYS A 188 0.05 -25.31 5.87
CA LYS A 188 -0.93 -26.13 6.60
C LYS A 188 -2.29 -26.25 5.89
N GLY A 189 -2.46 -25.61 4.73
CA GLY A 189 -3.73 -25.56 4.02
C GLY A 189 -4.69 -24.49 4.55
N ASP A 190 -4.23 -23.61 5.43
CA ASP A 190 -5.06 -22.59 6.05
C ASP A 190 -5.10 -21.32 5.17
N MET A 191 -6.05 -21.27 4.24
CA MET A 191 -6.09 -20.26 3.17
C MET A 191 -6.64 -18.90 3.60
N TYR A 192 -7.58 -18.87 4.55
CA TYR A 192 -8.29 -17.64 4.94
C TYR A 192 -8.11 -17.35 6.42
N ASP A 193 -7.79 -16.11 6.73
CA ASP A 193 -7.68 -15.60 8.09
C ASP A 193 -9.08 -15.32 8.66
N GLU A 194 -9.38 -15.93 9.80
CA GLU A 194 -10.64 -15.75 10.53
C GLU A 194 -10.71 -14.40 11.27
N MET A 195 -9.64 -13.61 11.24
CA MET A 195 -9.58 -12.30 11.88
C MET A 195 -9.78 -12.40 13.41
N SER A 196 -9.09 -13.36 14.03
CA SER A 196 -9.16 -13.67 15.47
C SER A 196 -7.84 -13.48 16.25
N ASP A 197 -6.67 -13.59 15.60
CA ASP A 197 -5.38 -13.72 16.30
C ASP A 197 -4.60 -12.41 16.58
N TRP A 198 -4.89 -11.32 15.87
CA TRP A 198 -4.12 -10.08 15.93
C TRP A 198 -4.79 -8.95 16.75
N TYR A 199 -5.74 -9.28 17.63
CA TYR A 199 -6.74 -8.32 18.10
C TYR A 199 -6.48 -7.77 19.51
N ASP A 200 -6.65 -6.46 19.62
CA ASP A 200 -6.82 -5.73 20.88
C ASP A 200 -8.32 -5.74 21.21
N GLU A 201 -8.73 -6.41 22.29
CA GLU A 201 -10.15 -6.55 22.69
C GLU A 201 -10.82 -5.16 22.87
N ASP A 202 -10.05 -4.16 23.27
CA ASP A 202 -10.48 -2.78 23.50
C ASP A 202 -11.02 -2.10 22.22
N LEU A 203 -10.45 -2.41 21.05
CA LEU A 203 -10.92 -1.87 19.76
C LEU A 203 -12.23 -2.54 19.30
N GLN A 204 -12.39 -3.83 19.56
CA GLN A 204 -13.63 -4.56 19.27
C GLN A 204 -14.81 -4.03 20.12
N GLY A 205 -14.55 -3.71 21.39
CA GLY A 205 -15.53 -3.10 22.29
C GLY A 205 -16.06 -1.76 21.79
N SER A 206 -15.20 -0.93 21.18
CA SER A 206 -15.62 0.36 20.63
C SER A 206 -16.55 0.24 19.41
N LEU A 207 -16.39 -0.79 18.59
CA LEU A 207 -17.20 -1.03 17.39
C LEU A 207 -18.59 -1.59 17.72
N LYS A 208 -18.68 -2.47 18.72
CA LYS A 208 -19.98 -2.90 19.30
C LYS A 208 -20.73 -1.72 19.91
N LYS A 209 -20.01 -0.80 20.56
CA LYS A 209 -20.61 0.39 21.20
C LYS A 209 -21.08 1.45 20.20
N ASN A 210 -20.44 1.53 19.02
CA ASN A 210 -20.76 2.48 17.96
C ASN A 210 -21.69 1.93 16.87
N GLY A 211 -22.30 0.74 17.07
CA GLY A 211 -23.33 0.20 16.18
C GLY A 211 -22.87 -0.13 14.76
N ARG A 212 -21.56 -0.35 14.55
CA ARG A 212 -20.99 -0.69 13.23
C ARG A 212 -20.97 -2.19 12.92
N VAL A 213 -21.40 -3.01 13.87
CA VAL A 213 -21.59 -4.45 13.71
C VAL A 213 -22.94 -4.78 14.33
N GLY A 214 -23.98 -4.69 13.52
CA GLY A 214 -25.36 -5.02 13.86
C GLY A 214 -26.08 -5.41 12.59
#